data_AF-A0A7W0RK11-F1
#
_entry.id   AF-A0A7W0RK11-F1
#
_cell.length_a   1.000
_cell.length_b   1.000
_cell.length_c   1.000
_cell.angle_alpha   90.00
_cell.angle_beta   90.00
_cell.angle_gamma   90.00
#
_symmetry.space_group_name_H-M   'P 1'
#
loop_
_entity.id
_entity.type
_entity.pdbx_description
1 polymer ?
#
loop_
_entity_poly.entity_id
_entity_poly.type
_entity_poly.pdbx_seq_one_letter_code
_entity_poly.pdbx_strand_id
1 'polypeptide(L)'
;MGLFPRYPADPASVYAAAAETEAKLKPLGALRGAVKSQHAQAVAASSNGMVVPPLMGALDPVIRVCEAVLQSGAYSAGCIRFWGDAITTYNTGVDGLNRRYEEAVGDGFGQTAPSLWDYLGGGRAGEYVDDLRAHQVDLAAAKAALIGQLEREEQTLDGTLDDEATRVTGWLDRGASDASVLALVRAGAMPLSVVDIFPGIDFSGIDMAALSRRLLVQGRSGFLDPAQFPTAESARKLLDLLREDGVPPADYGPLLQRYWLLTATEKAGIYLDGWDPSQGADANLGNLVASYDYYGELFLNNPDFQWAGMASMIGPTFAGGMFDLQLLRQLGDIAST
;
A
#
# COMPACT_ATOMS: atom_id res chain seq x y z
N MET A 1 27.72 -6.08 20.85
CA MET A 1 27.79 -5.18 19.69
C MET A 1 28.12 -6.07 18.52
N GLY A 2 27.29 -6.09 17.48
CA GLY A 2 27.49 -6.98 16.32
C GLY A 2 28.83 -6.70 15.62
N LEU A 3 29.33 -7.68 14.87
CA LEU A 3 30.53 -7.56 14.05
C LEU A 3 30.34 -6.49 12.96
N PHE A 4 29.16 -6.45 12.35
CA PHE A 4 28.80 -5.52 11.28
C PHE A 4 27.74 -4.52 11.75
N PRO A 5 27.88 -3.22 11.44
CA PRO A 5 26.88 -2.21 11.76
C PRO A 5 25.67 -2.30 10.82
N ARG A 6 24.49 -1.97 11.36
CA ARG A 6 23.30 -1.73 10.54
C ARG A 6 23.42 -0.42 9.78
N TYR A 7 22.60 -0.25 8.73
CA TYR A 7 22.47 1.02 8.05
C TYR A 7 21.97 2.11 9.02
N PRO A 8 22.52 3.34 8.99
CA PRO A 8 22.20 4.37 9.99
C PRO A 8 20.73 4.82 9.98
N ALA A 9 20.07 4.80 8.82
CA ALA A 9 18.67 5.19 8.71
C ALA A 9 17.75 4.04 9.13
N ASP A 10 16.75 4.34 9.96
CA ASP A 10 15.70 3.40 10.33
C ASP A 10 14.69 3.25 9.19
N PRO A 11 14.47 2.03 8.64
CA PRO A 11 13.45 1.79 7.62
C PRO A 11 12.07 2.33 7.99
N ALA A 12 11.67 2.27 9.27
CA ALA A 12 10.37 2.76 9.70
C ALA A 12 10.21 4.27 9.45
N SER A 13 11.27 5.05 9.65
CA SER A 13 11.29 6.48 9.34
C SER A 13 11.15 6.75 7.83
N VAL A 14 11.74 5.90 6.98
CA VAL A 14 11.65 5.99 5.52
C VAL A 14 10.23 5.67 5.05
N TYR A 15 9.61 4.60 5.58
CA TYR A 15 8.21 4.29 5.29
C TYR A 15 7.26 5.39 5.76
N ALA A 16 7.54 6.00 6.92
CA ALA A 16 6.76 7.13 7.42
C ALA A 16 6.80 8.33 6.48
N ALA A 17 7.98 8.64 5.90
CA ALA A 17 8.12 9.71 4.91
C ALA A 17 7.32 9.44 3.62
N ALA A 18 7.29 8.18 3.15
CA ALA A 18 6.46 7.78 2.03
C ALA A 18 4.96 7.94 2.34
N ALA A 19 4.53 7.48 3.52
CA ALA A 19 3.15 7.60 3.97
C ALA A 19 2.71 9.06 4.15
N GLU A 20 3.59 9.92 4.67
CA GLU A 20 3.35 11.36 4.79
C GLU A 20 3.18 12.01 3.40
N THR A 21 4.01 11.62 2.44
CA THR A 21 3.91 12.10 1.05
C THR A 21 2.53 11.77 0.48
N GLU A 22 2.06 10.54 0.64
CA GLU A 22 0.72 10.15 0.19
C GLU A 22 -0.41 10.82 0.95
N ALA A 23 -0.27 11.01 2.27
CA ALA A 23 -1.25 11.74 3.06
C ALA A 23 -1.47 13.16 2.53
N LYS A 24 -0.39 13.82 2.08
CA LYS A 24 -0.45 15.15 1.44
C LYS A 24 -1.12 15.14 0.06
N LEU A 25 -1.19 14.00 -0.61
CA LEU A 25 -1.87 13.84 -1.91
C LEU A 25 -3.37 13.61 -1.78
N LYS A 26 -3.86 13.10 -0.63
CA LYS A 26 -5.30 12.82 -0.43
C LYS A 26 -6.21 14.02 -0.73
N PRO A 27 -5.94 15.25 -0.26
CA PRO A 27 -6.79 16.39 -0.58
C PRO A 27 -6.85 16.71 -2.09
N LEU A 28 -5.76 16.48 -2.83
CA LEU A 28 -5.72 16.69 -4.27
C LEU A 28 -6.54 15.63 -5.02
N GLY A 29 -6.49 14.37 -4.56
CA GLY A 29 -7.34 13.30 -5.05
C GLY A 29 -8.82 13.63 -4.85
N ALA A 30 -9.17 14.12 -3.65
CA ALA A 30 -10.53 14.54 -3.32
C ALA A 30 -11.01 15.74 -4.16
N LEU A 31 -10.15 16.74 -4.35
CA LEU A 31 -10.45 17.90 -5.21
C LEU A 31 -10.70 17.46 -6.65
N ARG A 32 -9.85 16.58 -7.21
CA ARG A 32 -10.04 16.01 -8.55
C ARG A 32 -11.37 15.28 -8.67
N GLY A 33 -11.73 14.47 -7.67
CA GLY A 33 -13.01 13.74 -7.62
C GLY A 33 -14.22 14.67 -7.55
N ALA A 34 -14.18 15.67 -6.64
CA ALA A 34 -15.24 16.66 -6.48
C ALA A 34 -15.46 17.47 -7.76
N VAL A 35 -14.40 17.93 -8.43
CA VAL A 35 -14.48 18.67 -9.69
C VAL A 35 -15.11 17.81 -10.79
N LYS A 36 -14.70 16.55 -10.93
CA LYS A 36 -15.32 15.61 -11.90
C LYS A 36 -16.81 15.39 -11.61
N SER A 37 -17.19 15.20 -10.35
CA SER A 37 -18.58 14.96 -9.94
C SER A 37 -19.48 16.18 -10.16
N GLN A 38 -19.08 17.35 -9.65
CA GLN A 38 -19.83 18.60 -9.84
C GLN A 38 -20.00 18.95 -11.33
N HIS A 39 -18.97 18.67 -12.13
CA HIS A 39 -19.06 18.85 -13.57
C HIS A 39 -20.07 17.90 -14.21
N ALA A 40 -20.05 16.61 -13.86
CA ALA A 40 -21.03 15.64 -14.35
C ALA A 40 -22.47 16.05 -14.02
N GLN A 41 -22.71 16.53 -12.79
CA GLN A 41 -24.01 17.07 -12.37
C GLN A 41 -24.41 18.32 -13.16
N ALA A 42 -23.49 19.25 -13.39
CA ALA A 42 -23.74 20.46 -14.18
C ALA A 42 -24.07 20.14 -15.65
N VAL A 43 -23.41 19.15 -16.24
CA VAL A 43 -23.71 18.65 -17.59
C VAL A 43 -25.10 18.01 -17.62
N ALA A 44 -25.44 17.16 -16.64
CA ALA A 44 -26.75 16.52 -16.56
C ALA A 44 -27.90 17.54 -16.37
N ALA A 45 -27.68 18.59 -15.59
CA ALA A 45 -28.66 19.67 -15.38
C ALA A 45 -28.83 20.60 -16.59
N SER A 46 -27.88 20.60 -17.53
CA SER A 46 -27.89 21.48 -18.70
C SER A 46 -28.76 20.91 -19.83
N SER A 47 -30.07 21.10 -19.71
CA SER A 47 -31.09 20.57 -20.64
C SER A 47 -31.04 21.06 -22.09
N ASN A 48 -30.25 22.10 -22.41
CA ASN A 48 -30.30 22.78 -23.72
C ASN A 48 -29.02 22.70 -24.58
N GLY A 49 -28.01 21.90 -24.21
CA GLY A 49 -26.83 21.61 -25.05
C GLY A 49 -25.88 22.78 -25.38
N MET A 50 -26.32 24.04 -25.29
CA MET A 50 -25.53 25.23 -25.65
C MET A 50 -24.46 25.60 -24.61
N VAL A 51 -24.56 25.10 -23.38
CA VAL A 51 -23.63 25.42 -22.28
C VAL A 51 -22.58 24.32 -22.09
N VAL A 52 -22.79 23.14 -22.69
CA VAL A 52 -21.91 21.96 -22.51
C VAL A 52 -20.50 22.18 -23.08
N PRO A 53 -20.29 22.72 -24.31
CA PRO A 53 -18.94 22.86 -24.87
C PRO A 53 -18.02 23.82 -24.09
N PRO A 54 -18.46 25.02 -23.65
CA PRO A 54 -17.63 25.89 -22.82
C PRO A 54 -17.30 25.29 -21.44
N LEU A 55 -18.23 24.54 -20.85
CA LEU A 55 -18.02 23.86 -19.56
C LEU A 55 -16.94 22.78 -19.65
N MET A 56 -16.88 22.03 -20.76
CA MET A 56 -15.86 21.00 -20.98
C MET A 56 -14.45 21.59 -21.08
N GLY A 57 -14.28 22.73 -21.78
CA GLY A 57 -12.96 23.33 -21.97
C GLY A 57 -12.32 23.95 -20.71
N ALA A 58 -13.12 24.34 -19.71
CA ALA A 58 -12.65 24.96 -18.47
C ALA A 58 -12.11 23.93 -17.45
N LEU A 59 -12.52 22.67 -17.57
CA LEU A 59 -12.20 21.57 -16.66
C LEU A 59 -10.75 21.07 -16.81
N ASP A 60 -10.30 20.99 -18.06
CA ASP A 60 -9.06 20.33 -18.45
C ASP A 60 -7.81 20.82 -17.72
N PRO A 61 -7.57 22.14 -17.50
CA PRO A 61 -6.34 22.59 -16.87
C PRO A 61 -6.23 22.14 -15.40
N VAL A 62 -7.32 22.20 -14.63
CA VAL A 62 -7.33 21.83 -13.21
C VAL A 62 -7.09 20.34 -13.05
N ILE A 63 -7.80 19.52 -13.83
CA ILE A 63 -7.64 18.07 -13.80
C ILE A 63 -6.21 17.68 -14.19
N ARG A 64 -5.66 18.24 -15.29
CA ARG A 64 -4.29 17.94 -15.71
C ARG A 64 -3.25 18.30 -14.65
N VAL A 65 -3.39 19.43 -13.97
CA VAL A 65 -2.48 19.83 -12.90
C VAL A 65 -2.59 18.87 -11.71
N CYS A 66 -3.81 18.54 -11.27
CA CYS A 66 -4.01 17.57 -10.20
C CYS A 66 -3.41 16.20 -10.56
N GLU A 67 -3.63 15.71 -11.78
CA GLU A 67 -3.10 14.44 -12.25
C GLU A 67 -1.57 14.42 -12.27
N ALA A 68 -0.92 15.47 -12.78
CA ALA A 68 0.54 15.58 -12.79
C ALA A 68 1.14 15.55 -11.38
N VAL A 69 0.52 16.26 -10.42
CA VAL A 69 0.99 16.27 -9.03
C VAL A 69 0.74 14.93 -8.35
N LEU A 70 -0.42 14.31 -8.58
CA LEU A 70 -0.75 12.97 -8.05
C LEU A 70 0.22 11.92 -8.58
N GLN A 71 0.54 11.93 -9.88
CA GLN A 71 1.50 11.03 -10.50
C GLN A 71 2.89 11.20 -9.91
N SER A 72 3.41 12.43 -9.88
CA SER A 72 4.75 12.71 -9.34
C SER A 72 4.87 12.35 -7.86
N GLY A 73 3.85 12.71 -7.06
CA GLY A 73 3.84 12.41 -5.63
C GLY A 73 3.72 10.91 -5.33
N ALA A 74 2.81 10.20 -6.01
CA ALA A 74 2.63 8.76 -5.82
C ALA A 74 3.88 7.99 -6.25
N TYR A 75 4.49 8.38 -7.37
CA TYR A 75 5.73 7.80 -7.84
C TYR A 75 6.90 8.02 -6.87
N SER A 76 7.04 9.24 -6.35
CA SER A 76 8.06 9.57 -5.34
C SER A 76 7.85 8.76 -4.05
N ALA A 77 6.62 8.65 -3.57
CA ALA A 77 6.29 7.82 -2.40
C ALA A 77 6.65 6.34 -2.65
N GLY A 78 6.37 5.82 -3.86
CA GLY A 78 6.79 4.49 -4.29
C GLY A 78 8.30 4.30 -4.23
N CYS A 79 9.06 5.25 -4.77
CA CYS A 79 10.53 5.22 -4.72
C CYS A 79 11.07 5.21 -3.28
N ILE A 80 10.49 6.04 -2.40
CA ILE A 80 10.87 6.10 -0.98
C ILE A 80 10.58 4.77 -0.28
N ARG A 81 9.42 4.14 -0.51
CA ARG A 81 9.14 2.82 0.06
C ARG A 81 10.09 1.75 -0.44
N PHE A 82 10.37 1.75 -1.74
CA PHE A 82 11.30 0.81 -2.34
C PHE A 82 12.68 0.93 -1.69
N TRP A 83 13.14 2.16 -1.43
CA TRP A 83 14.36 2.38 -0.67
C TRP A 83 14.28 1.86 0.77
N GLY A 84 13.15 2.07 1.46
CA GLY A 84 12.88 1.47 2.75
C GLY A 84 13.03 -0.06 2.74
N ASP A 85 12.51 -0.72 1.70
CA ASP A 85 12.61 -2.19 1.53
C ASP A 85 14.06 -2.65 1.34
N ALA A 86 14.86 -1.88 0.59
CA ALA A 86 16.29 -2.15 0.42
C ALA A 86 17.04 -2.07 1.75
N ILE A 87 16.78 -1.03 2.56
CA ILE A 87 17.39 -0.89 3.90
C ILE A 87 16.93 -2.02 4.83
N THR A 88 15.63 -2.39 4.82
CA THR A 88 15.13 -3.52 5.60
C THR A 88 15.85 -4.82 5.23
N THR A 89 16.04 -5.06 3.93
CA THR A 89 16.74 -6.25 3.42
C THR A 89 18.19 -6.27 3.88
N TYR A 90 18.91 -5.14 3.74
CA TYR A 90 20.29 -4.98 4.20
C TYR A 90 20.42 -5.24 5.71
N ASN A 91 19.60 -4.57 6.54
CA ASN A 91 19.65 -4.71 7.99
C ASN A 91 19.31 -6.14 8.45
N THR A 92 18.36 -6.80 7.79
CA THR A 92 18.04 -8.22 8.06
C THR A 92 19.20 -9.14 7.71
N GLY A 93 19.90 -8.86 6.60
CA GLY A 93 21.12 -9.56 6.22
C GLY A 93 22.23 -9.41 7.26
N VAL A 94 22.53 -8.17 7.65
CA VAL A 94 23.51 -7.85 8.71
C VAL A 94 23.18 -8.55 10.03
N ASP A 95 21.91 -8.58 10.43
CA ASP A 95 21.46 -9.32 11.62
C ASP A 95 21.73 -10.83 11.51
N GLY A 96 21.55 -11.39 10.31
CA GLY A 96 21.90 -12.78 10.01
C GLY A 96 23.40 -13.06 10.14
N LEU A 97 24.25 -12.16 9.62
CA LEU A 97 25.70 -12.28 9.73
C LEU A 97 26.18 -12.17 11.19
N ASN A 98 25.66 -11.20 11.94
CA ASN A 98 25.98 -11.00 13.34
C ASN A 98 25.56 -12.21 14.20
N ARG A 99 24.38 -12.77 13.95
CA ARG A 99 23.92 -13.98 14.65
C ARG A 99 24.84 -15.18 14.41
N ARG A 100 25.24 -15.42 13.16
CA ARG A 100 26.20 -16.50 12.83
C ARG A 100 27.55 -16.31 13.50
N TYR A 101 28.02 -15.07 13.59
CA TYR A 101 29.24 -14.75 14.34
C TYR A 101 29.09 -15.03 15.83
N GLU A 102 27.98 -14.61 16.45
CA GLU A 102 27.68 -14.86 17.86
C GLU A 102 27.55 -16.36 18.18
N GLU A 103 26.88 -17.12 17.30
CA GLU A 103 26.78 -18.59 17.39
C GLU A 103 28.16 -19.24 17.32
N ALA A 104 29.01 -18.82 16.38
CA ALA A 104 30.38 -19.33 16.26
C ALA A 104 31.24 -18.97 17.48
N VAL A 105 31.10 -17.76 18.05
CA VAL A 105 31.77 -17.39 19.30
C VAL A 105 31.33 -18.30 20.44
N GLY A 106 30.03 -18.61 20.53
CA GLY A 106 29.47 -19.51 21.54
C GLY A 106 30.00 -20.95 21.44
N ASP A 107 30.24 -21.43 20.23
CA ASP A 107 30.75 -22.78 19.94
C ASP A 107 32.29 -22.86 19.82
N GLY A 108 33.01 -21.81 20.23
CA GLY A 108 34.48 -21.77 20.14
C GLY A 108 34.99 -21.92 18.69
N PHE A 109 34.23 -21.42 17.72
CA PHE A 109 34.46 -21.56 16.28
C PHE A 109 34.60 -23.02 15.83
N GLY A 110 33.88 -23.94 16.49
CA GLY A 110 33.93 -25.38 16.26
C GLY A 110 35.20 -26.05 16.78
N GLN A 111 36.03 -25.34 17.54
CA GLN A 111 37.25 -25.87 18.13
C GLN A 111 37.02 -26.29 19.58
N THR A 112 37.32 -27.55 19.89
CA THR A 112 37.26 -28.04 21.28
C THR A 112 38.60 -27.83 21.96
N ALA A 113 38.61 -27.09 23.07
CA ALA A 113 39.84 -26.89 23.84
C ALA A 113 40.31 -28.21 24.48
N PRO A 114 41.62 -28.51 24.46
CA PRO A 114 42.16 -29.69 25.14
C PRO A 114 41.88 -29.60 26.66
N SER A 115 41.42 -30.71 27.25
CA SER A 115 41.13 -30.78 28.68
C SER A 115 42.39 -31.13 29.46
N LEU A 116 42.78 -30.31 30.44
CA LEU A 116 43.93 -30.59 31.31
C LEU A 116 43.84 -31.96 31.99
N TRP A 117 42.62 -32.41 32.32
CA TRP A 117 42.39 -33.69 33.00
C TRP A 117 42.86 -34.89 32.19
N ASP A 118 42.83 -34.80 30.86
CA ASP A 118 43.27 -35.87 29.96
C ASP A 118 44.80 -36.10 30.05
N TYR A 119 45.55 -35.13 30.57
CA TYR A 119 47.03 -35.14 30.63
C TYR A 119 47.58 -35.38 32.04
N LEU A 120 46.79 -35.13 33.09
CA LEU A 120 47.23 -35.25 34.49
C LEU A 120 47.52 -36.70 34.93
N GLY A 121 46.92 -37.70 34.27
CA GLY A 121 47.08 -39.12 34.64
C GLY A 121 48.43 -39.77 34.31
N GLY A 122 49.31 -39.11 33.55
CA GLY A 122 50.51 -39.75 32.98
C GLY A 122 51.80 -38.94 32.97
N GLY A 123 51.87 -37.79 33.66
CA GLY A 123 53.05 -36.92 33.62
C GLY A 123 53.26 -36.18 32.28
N ARG A 124 52.22 -36.10 31.44
CA ARG A 124 52.26 -35.53 30.07
C ARG A 124 51.94 -34.02 30.04
N ALA A 125 52.31 -33.29 31.09
CA ALA A 125 52.00 -31.86 31.19
C ALA A 125 52.65 -31.00 30.10
N GLY A 126 53.81 -31.44 29.57
CA GLY A 126 54.45 -30.78 28.42
C GLY A 126 53.60 -30.87 27.15
N GLU A 127 52.97 -32.03 26.90
CA GLU A 127 52.13 -32.26 25.72
C GLU A 127 50.86 -31.41 25.76
N TYR A 128 50.26 -31.24 26.94
CA TYR A 128 49.12 -30.32 27.13
C TYR A 128 49.45 -28.88 26.69
N VAL A 129 50.66 -28.39 26.99
CA VAL A 129 51.07 -27.04 26.60
C VAL A 129 51.20 -26.92 25.09
N ASP A 130 51.73 -27.94 24.43
CA ASP A 130 51.88 -27.96 22.97
C ASP A 130 50.52 -28.09 22.27
N ASP A 131 49.62 -28.94 22.77
CA ASP A 131 48.25 -29.09 22.25
C ASP A 131 47.41 -27.83 22.48
N LEU A 132 47.58 -27.15 23.62
CA LEU A 132 46.93 -25.87 23.88
C LEU A 132 47.41 -24.78 22.92
N ARG A 133 48.71 -24.75 22.59
CA ARG A 133 49.25 -23.81 21.57
C ARG A 133 48.69 -24.14 20.18
N ALA A 134 48.65 -25.41 19.80
CA ALA A 134 48.07 -25.84 18.53
C ALA A 134 46.59 -25.43 18.43
N HIS A 135 45.81 -25.71 19.48
CA HIS A 135 44.41 -25.29 19.58
C HIS A 135 44.23 -23.77 19.44
N GLN A 136 45.10 -22.95 20.05
CA GLN A 136 45.04 -21.50 19.91
C GLN A 136 45.30 -21.04 18.46
N VAL A 137 46.22 -21.69 17.75
CA VAL A 137 46.49 -21.42 16.33
C VAL A 137 45.29 -21.81 15.47
N ASP A 138 44.72 -22.99 15.70
CA ASP A 138 43.56 -23.50 14.97
C ASP A 138 42.31 -22.65 15.22
N LEU A 139 42.09 -22.22 16.47
CA LEU A 139 41.03 -21.29 16.86
C LEU A 139 41.18 -19.94 16.16
N ALA A 140 42.40 -19.38 16.13
CA ALA A 140 42.67 -18.13 15.44
C ALA A 140 42.44 -18.25 13.94
N ALA A 141 42.85 -19.36 13.32
CA ALA A 141 42.63 -19.64 11.91
C ALA A 141 41.15 -19.81 11.58
N ALA A 142 40.40 -20.57 12.37
CA ALA A 142 38.96 -20.77 12.20
C ALA A 142 38.19 -19.46 12.34
N LYS A 143 38.52 -18.64 13.34
CA LYS A 143 37.95 -17.30 13.51
C LYS A 143 38.23 -16.40 12.31
N ALA A 144 39.47 -16.34 11.84
CA ALA A 144 39.85 -15.51 10.69
C ALA A 144 39.14 -15.97 9.41
N ALA A 145 39.01 -17.28 9.20
CA ALA A 145 38.30 -17.84 8.06
C ALA A 145 36.81 -17.47 8.06
N LEU A 146 36.13 -17.58 9.21
CA LEU A 146 34.74 -17.18 9.35
C LEU A 146 34.56 -15.67 9.13
N ILE A 147 35.38 -14.83 9.78
CA ILE A 147 35.30 -13.37 9.60
C ILE A 147 35.46 -13.02 8.12
N GLY A 148 36.47 -13.56 7.44
CA GLY A 148 36.66 -13.30 6.02
C GLY A 148 35.52 -13.80 5.13
N GLN A 149 34.78 -14.85 5.53
CA GLN A 149 33.55 -15.25 4.85
C GLN A 149 32.44 -14.23 5.07
N LEU A 150 32.19 -13.85 6.32
CA LEU A 150 31.12 -12.92 6.66
C LEU A 150 31.36 -11.53 6.05
N GLU A 151 32.61 -11.07 5.96
CA GLU A 151 32.99 -9.81 5.28
C GLU A 151 32.66 -9.85 3.78
N ARG A 152 32.86 -10.97 3.09
CA ARG A 152 32.46 -11.10 1.66
C ARG A 152 30.95 -11.07 1.47
N GLU A 153 30.22 -11.69 2.40
CA GLU A 153 28.76 -11.66 2.39
C GLU A 153 28.23 -10.26 2.69
N GLU A 154 28.83 -9.55 3.64
CA GLU A 154 28.50 -8.15 3.95
C GLU A 154 28.82 -7.22 2.77
N GLN A 155 29.97 -7.37 2.12
CA GLN A 155 30.30 -6.62 0.90
C GLN A 155 29.26 -6.85 -0.22
N THR A 156 28.66 -8.03 -0.28
CA THR A 156 27.58 -8.32 -1.24
C THR A 156 26.29 -7.59 -0.87
N LEU A 157 25.98 -7.50 0.43
CA LEU A 157 24.84 -6.71 0.92
C LEU A 157 25.04 -5.21 0.64
N ASP A 158 26.24 -4.68 0.89
CA ASP A 158 26.61 -3.30 0.58
C ASP A 158 26.46 -2.99 -0.90
N GLY A 159 27.05 -3.83 -1.77
CA GLY A 159 26.93 -3.64 -3.22
C GLY A 159 25.48 -3.67 -3.71
N THR A 160 24.65 -4.55 -3.13
CA THR A 160 23.22 -4.59 -3.43
C THR A 160 22.51 -3.31 -2.98
N LEU A 161 22.83 -2.81 -1.78
CA LEU A 161 22.25 -1.58 -1.25
C LEU A 161 22.61 -0.35 -2.10
N ASP A 162 23.87 -0.26 -2.55
CA ASP A 162 24.36 0.81 -3.44
C ASP A 162 23.70 0.77 -4.82
N ASP A 163 23.51 -0.42 -5.39
CA ASP A 163 22.79 -0.60 -6.65
C ASP A 163 21.33 -0.14 -6.54
N GLU A 164 20.65 -0.46 -5.43
CA GLU A 164 19.28 -0.01 -5.19
C GLU A 164 19.19 1.49 -4.91
N ALA A 165 20.17 2.07 -4.22
CA ALA A 165 20.26 3.52 -4.02
C ALA A 165 20.40 4.24 -5.38
N THR A 166 21.34 3.77 -6.21
CA THR A 166 21.58 4.30 -7.56
C THR A 166 20.33 4.18 -8.44
N ARG A 167 19.61 3.06 -8.33
CA ARG A 167 18.35 2.83 -9.05
C ARG A 167 17.28 3.83 -8.64
N VAL A 168 17.08 4.03 -7.33
CA VAL A 168 16.10 4.99 -6.79
C VAL A 168 16.43 6.42 -7.21
N THR A 169 17.70 6.83 -7.12
CA THR A 169 18.15 8.15 -7.61
C THR A 169 17.83 8.32 -9.10
N GLY A 170 18.19 7.33 -9.92
CA GLY A 170 17.92 7.37 -11.35
C GLY A 170 16.42 7.39 -11.68
N TRP A 171 15.58 6.76 -10.87
CA TRP A 171 14.12 6.83 -10.98
C TRP A 171 13.57 8.20 -10.64
N LEU A 172 14.03 8.82 -9.55
CA LEU A 172 13.60 10.16 -9.14
C LEU A 172 14.04 11.23 -10.15
N ASP A 173 15.25 11.13 -10.69
CA ASP A 173 15.80 12.10 -11.66
C ASP A 173 15.05 12.07 -13.00
N ARG A 174 14.68 10.88 -13.48
CA ARG A 174 13.95 10.71 -14.75
C ARG A 174 12.45 10.95 -14.63
N GLY A 175 11.90 10.86 -13.43
CA GLY A 175 10.46 10.83 -13.18
C GLY A 175 9.82 9.48 -13.55
N ALA A 176 8.49 9.46 -13.50
CA ALA A 176 7.71 8.25 -13.76
C ALA A 176 7.80 7.82 -15.22
N SER A 177 7.96 6.51 -15.43
CA SER A 177 7.87 5.83 -16.72
C SER A 177 7.10 4.53 -16.53
N ASP A 178 6.52 3.97 -17.61
CA ASP A 178 5.80 2.71 -17.55
C ASP A 178 6.64 1.60 -16.89
N ALA A 179 7.91 1.50 -17.29
CA ALA A 179 8.84 0.52 -16.76
C ALA A 179 9.13 0.72 -15.26
N SER A 180 9.33 1.96 -14.81
CA SER A 180 9.64 2.23 -13.39
C SER A 180 8.42 2.09 -12.49
N VAL A 181 7.23 2.49 -12.95
CA VAL A 181 5.99 2.26 -12.20
C VAL A 181 5.69 0.77 -12.08
N LEU A 182 5.81 0.00 -13.17
CA LEU A 182 5.64 -1.45 -13.12
C LEU A 182 6.68 -2.12 -12.21
N ALA A 183 7.93 -1.65 -12.21
CA ALA A 183 8.96 -2.16 -11.30
C ALA A 183 8.60 -1.92 -9.82
N LEU A 184 8.12 -0.71 -9.49
CA LEU A 184 7.69 -0.37 -8.13
C LEU A 184 6.47 -1.19 -7.68
N VAL A 185 5.50 -1.42 -8.57
CA VAL A 185 4.33 -2.27 -8.28
C VAL A 185 4.75 -3.71 -8.07
N ARG A 186 5.59 -4.27 -8.96
CA ARG A 186 6.14 -5.63 -8.80
C ARG A 186 6.96 -5.78 -7.54
N ALA A 187 7.66 -4.73 -7.10
CA ALA A 187 8.36 -4.71 -5.82
C ALA A 187 7.40 -4.64 -4.62
N GLY A 188 6.16 -4.19 -4.82
CA GLY A 188 5.17 -3.97 -3.76
C GLY A 188 5.33 -2.61 -3.06
N ALA A 189 6.06 -1.68 -3.70
CA ALA A 189 6.36 -0.35 -3.18
C ALA A 189 5.27 0.69 -3.53
N MET A 190 4.40 0.38 -4.50
CA MET A 190 3.23 1.20 -4.85
C MET A 190 1.93 0.41 -4.62
N PRO A 191 0.85 1.07 -4.14
CA PRO A 191 -0.46 0.45 -4.04
C PRO A 191 -1.06 0.19 -5.44
N LEU A 192 -2.00 -0.76 -5.54
CA LEU A 192 -2.66 -1.05 -6.81
C LEU A 192 -3.63 0.03 -7.28
N SER A 193 -4.03 0.95 -6.41
CA SER A 193 -4.77 2.15 -6.82
C SER A 193 -4.00 3.04 -7.80
N VAL A 194 -2.69 2.80 -7.99
CA VAL A 194 -1.86 3.42 -9.03
C VAL A 194 -2.46 3.29 -10.43
N VAL A 195 -3.30 2.28 -10.71
CA VAL A 195 -4.00 2.13 -11.99
C VAL A 195 -4.92 3.32 -12.34
N ASP A 196 -5.40 4.05 -11.32
CA ASP A 196 -6.21 5.27 -11.48
C ASP A 196 -5.33 6.52 -11.69
N ILE A 197 -4.11 6.49 -11.16
CA ILE A 197 -3.15 7.60 -11.24
C ILE A 197 -2.38 7.54 -12.58
N PHE A 198 -2.11 6.32 -13.08
CA PHE A 198 -1.39 6.05 -14.33
C PHE A 198 -2.25 5.22 -15.29
N PRO A 199 -3.35 5.79 -15.82
CA PRO A 199 -4.33 5.03 -16.61
C PRO A 199 -3.79 4.53 -17.97
N GLY A 200 -2.66 5.05 -18.43
CA GLY A 200 -2.02 4.65 -19.69
C GLY A 200 -1.06 3.46 -19.58
N ILE A 201 -0.76 3.00 -18.36
CA ILE A 201 0.16 1.89 -18.14
C ILE A 201 -0.60 0.56 -18.23
N ASP A 202 -0.02 -0.39 -18.94
CA ASP A 202 -0.52 -1.76 -19.01
C ASP A 202 0.03 -2.60 -17.83
N PHE A 203 -0.86 -3.02 -16.95
CA PHE A 203 -0.54 -3.84 -15.77
C PHE A 203 -0.77 -5.34 -15.98
N SER A 204 -1.24 -5.77 -17.16
CA SER A 204 -1.52 -7.19 -17.46
C SER A 204 -0.27 -8.09 -17.38
N GLY A 205 0.92 -7.52 -17.53
CA GLY A 205 2.20 -8.22 -17.37
C GLY A 205 2.65 -8.42 -15.91
N ILE A 206 1.76 -8.26 -14.92
CA ILE A 206 2.04 -8.51 -13.50
C ILE A 206 1.23 -9.73 -13.07
N ASP A 207 1.92 -10.78 -12.60
CA ASP A 207 1.26 -11.90 -11.92
C ASP A 207 0.77 -11.44 -10.55
N MET A 208 -0.49 -11.01 -10.49
CA MET A 208 -1.15 -10.49 -9.30
C MET A 208 -1.30 -11.56 -8.22
N ALA A 209 -1.44 -12.82 -8.61
CA ALA A 209 -1.54 -13.94 -7.68
C ALA A 209 -0.21 -14.14 -6.93
N ALA A 210 0.91 -14.14 -7.65
CA ALA A 210 2.24 -14.22 -7.06
C ALA A 210 2.58 -12.98 -6.22
N LEU A 211 2.23 -11.79 -6.72
CA LEU A 211 2.45 -10.53 -6.02
C LEU A 211 1.68 -10.48 -4.69
N SER A 212 0.39 -10.81 -4.70
CA SER A 212 -0.46 -10.86 -3.52
C SER A 212 0.10 -11.84 -2.47
N ARG A 213 0.44 -13.07 -2.88
CA ARG A 213 1.04 -14.06 -1.97
C ARG A 213 2.34 -13.58 -1.35
N ARG A 214 3.23 -12.98 -2.16
CA ARG A 214 4.52 -12.45 -1.68
C ARG A 214 4.31 -11.34 -0.64
N LEU A 215 3.40 -10.42 -0.91
CA LEU A 215 3.11 -9.30 -0.02
C LEU A 215 2.44 -9.75 1.28
N LEU A 216 1.55 -10.74 1.23
CA LEU A 216 0.96 -11.35 2.43
C LEU A 216 2.04 -11.98 3.32
N VAL A 217 2.99 -12.72 2.76
CA VAL A 217 4.13 -13.30 3.50
C VAL A 217 5.00 -12.20 4.14
N GLN A 218 5.13 -11.05 3.47
CA GLN A 218 5.85 -9.88 3.97
C GLN A 218 5.03 -9.04 4.97
N GLY A 219 3.82 -9.45 5.33
CA GLY A 219 2.94 -8.70 6.24
C GLY A 219 2.33 -7.42 5.64
N ARG A 220 2.36 -7.26 4.32
CA ARG A 220 1.85 -6.10 3.58
C ARG A 220 0.42 -6.31 3.08
N SER A 221 -0.52 -6.53 4.00
CA SER A 221 -1.94 -6.78 3.69
C SER A 221 -2.68 -5.58 3.07
N GLY A 222 -2.16 -4.36 3.24
CA GLY A 222 -2.77 -3.14 2.71
C GLY A 222 -2.71 -2.99 1.19
N PHE A 223 -1.99 -3.84 0.46
CA PHE A 223 -1.83 -3.72 -0.99
C PHE A 223 -3.13 -3.92 -1.79
N LEU A 224 -4.06 -4.72 -1.26
CA LEU A 224 -5.39 -4.97 -1.82
C LEU A 224 -6.51 -4.29 -1.02
N ASP A 225 -6.18 -3.29 -0.19
CA ASP A 225 -7.18 -2.57 0.59
C ASP A 225 -8.18 -1.88 -0.35
N PRO A 226 -9.46 -2.30 -0.34
CA PRO A 226 -10.48 -1.73 -1.22
C PRO A 226 -10.66 -0.22 -1.03
N ALA A 227 -10.36 0.31 0.17
CA ALA A 227 -10.49 1.73 0.45
C ALA A 227 -9.54 2.60 -0.41
N GLN A 228 -8.53 2.00 -1.04
CA GLN A 228 -7.57 2.73 -1.88
C GLN A 228 -8.11 3.03 -3.28
N PHE A 229 -9.22 2.42 -3.71
CA PHE A 229 -9.79 2.63 -5.04
C PHE A 229 -10.83 3.76 -5.01
N PRO A 230 -10.57 4.89 -5.68
CA PRO A 230 -11.48 6.04 -5.66
C PRO A 230 -12.62 5.92 -6.69
N THR A 231 -12.51 5.00 -7.67
CA THR A 231 -13.44 4.92 -8.80
C THR A 231 -13.86 3.48 -9.10
N ALA A 232 -15.08 3.27 -9.61
CA ALA A 232 -15.55 1.95 -10.03
C ALA A 232 -14.70 1.40 -11.18
N GLU A 233 -14.24 2.28 -12.09
CA GLU A 233 -13.36 1.88 -13.19
C GLU A 233 -12.03 1.31 -12.70
N SER A 234 -11.36 1.98 -11.75
CA SER A 234 -10.08 1.50 -11.20
C SER A 234 -10.24 0.19 -10.45
N ALA A 235 -11.28 0.06 -9.63
CA ALA A 235 -11.62 -1.18 -8.95
C ALA A 235 -11.93 -2.31 -9.95
N ARG A 236 -12.65 -2.02 -11.04
CA ARG A 236 -12.95 -2.98 -12.11
C ARG A 236 -11.70 -3.46 -12.82
N LYS A 237 -10.80 -2.56 -13.22
CA LYS A 237 -9.53 -2.92 -13.88
C LYS A 237 -8.74 -3.92 -13.03
N LEU A 238 -8.66 -3.68 -11.72
CA LEU A 238 -7.99 -4.63 -10.84
C LEU A 238 -8.75 -5.96 -10.70
N LEU A 239 -10.07 -5.94 -10.57
CA LEU A 239 -10.86 -7.18 -10.55
C LEU A 239 -10.67 -8.01 -11.81
N ASP A 240 -10.58 -7.36 -12.97
CA ASP A 240 -10.35 -8.02 -14.25
C ASP A 240 -8.95 -8.67 -14.26
N LEU A 241 -7.90 -7.95 -13.85
CA LEU A 241 -6.54 -8.51 -13.69
C LEU A 241 -6.49 -9.71 -12.73
N LEU A 242 -7.14 -9.61 -11.56
CA LEU A 242 -7.19 -10.69 -10.58
C LEU A 242 -7.91 -11.94 -11.11
N ARG A 243 -8.96 -11.76 -11.93
CA ARG A 243 -9.68 -12.86 -12.57
C ARG A 243 -8.87 -13.51 -13.67
N GLU A 244 -8.20 -12.71 -14.49
CA GLU A 244 -7.32 -13.19 -15.56
C GLU A 244 -6.18 -14.04 -15.00
N ASP A 245 -5.63 -13.66 -13.85
CA ASP A 245 -4.59 -14.42 -13.13
C ASP A 245 -5.11 -15.58 -12.27
N GLY A 246 -6.42 -15.84 -12.29
CA GLY A 246 -7.03 -16.96 -11.58
C GLY A 246 -7.00 -16.85 -10.06
N VAL A 247 -6.94 -15.62 -9.51
CA VAL A 247 -7.05 -15.40 -8.06
C VAL A 247 -8.45 -15.86 -7.60
N PRO A 248 -8.56 -16.65 -6.50
CA PRO A 248 -9.86 -17.08 -5.99
C PRO A 248 -10.77 -15.90 -5.61
N PRO A 249 -12.09 -15.95 -5.91
CA PRO A 249 -13.02 -14.86 -5.56
C PRO A 249 -13.08 -14.52 -4.06
N ALA A 250 -12.81 -15.51 -3.20
CA ALA A 250 -12.75 -15.31 -1.75
C ALA A 250 -11.64 -14.30 -1.36
N ASP A 251 -10.56 -14.23 -2.15
CA ASP A 251 -9.39 -13.40 -1.84
C ASP A 251 -9.59 -11.93 -2.27
N TYR A 252 -10.56 -11.64 -3.15
CA TYR A 252 -10.89 -10.28 -3.59
C TYR A 252 -12.33 -9.84 -3.27
N GLY A 253 -13.04 -10.57 -2.40
CA GLY A 253 -14.41 -10.24 -1.99
C GLY A 253 -14.61 -8.79 -1.53
N PRO A 254 -13.75 -8.23 -0.64
CA PRO A 254 -13.85 -6.84 -0.23
C PRO A 254 -13.69 -5.84 -1.40
N LEU A 255 -12.81 -6.13 -2.37
CA LEU A 255 -12.64 -5.31 -3.57
C LEU A 255 -13.89 -5.36 -4.46
N LEU A 256 -14.50 -6.54 -4.61
CA LEU A 256 -15.75 -6.70 -5.35
C LEU A 256 -16.90 -5.90 -4.70
N GLN A 257 -16.99 -5.91 -3.37
CA GLN A 257 -17.96 -5.09 -2.65
C GLN A 257 -17.73 -3.60 -2.89
N ARG A 258 -16.48 -3.12 -2.80
CA ARG A 258 -16.12 -1.73 -3.10
C ARG A 258 -16.46 -1.36 -4.54
N TYR A 259 -16.19 -2.21 -5.52
CA TYR A 259 -16.54 -1.98 -6.92
C TYR A 259 -18.03 -1.72 -7.10
N TRP A 260 -18.89 -2.56 -6.51
CA TRP A 260 -20.34 -2.38 -6.63
C TRP A 260 -20.85 -1.16 -5.87
N LEU A 261 -20.27 -0.85 -4.70
CA LEU A 261 -20.58 0.37 -3.96
C LEU A 261 -20.24 1.61 -4.80
N LEU A 262 -19.02 1.68 -5.35
CA LEU A 262 -18.57 2.76 -6.22
C LEU A 262 -19.45 2.86 -7.47
N THR A 263 -19.79 1.74 -8.09
CA THR A 263 -20.67 1.70 -9.28
C THR A 263 -22.04 2.31 -8.97
N ALA A 264 -22.64 1.95 -7.83
CA ALA A 264 -23.94 2.50 -7.43
C ALA A 264 -23.85 4.00 -7.11
N THR A 265 -22.83 4.42 -6.35
CA THR A 265 -22.67 5.83 -5.98
C THR A 265 -22.34 6.71 -7.18
N GLU A 266 -21.49 6.26 -8.10
CA GLU A 266 -21.17 7.00 -9.32
C GLU A 266 -22.39 7.16 -10.22
N LYS A 267 -23.18 6.09 -10.42
CA LYS A 267 -24.43 6.17 -11.20
C LYS A 267 -25.47 7.07 -10.54
N ALA A 268 -25.53 7.08 -9.21
CA ALA A 268 -26.38 7.99 -8.45
C ALA A 268 -25.83 9.43 -8.38
N GLY A 269 -24.62 9.72 -8.91
CA GLY A 269 -23.99 11.04 -8.80
C GLY A 269 -23.53 11.40 -7.38
N ILE A 270 -23.33 10.41 -6.51
CA ILE A 270 -22.90 10.55 -5.11
C ILE A 270 -21.38 10.46 -5.03
N TYR A 271 -20.75 11.48 -4.42
CA TYR A 271 -19.31 11.45 -4.13
C TYR A 271 -19.05 10.75 -2.79
N LEU A 272 -18.71 9.45 -2.87
CA LEU A 272 -18.59 8.56 -1.71
C LEU A 272 -17.53 9.00 -0.69
N ASP A 273 -16.35 9.44 -1.14
CA ASP A 273 -15.25 9.78 -0.22
C ASP A 273 -15.47 11.12 0.52
N GLY A 274 -16.41 11.94 0.05
CA GLY A 274 -16.86 13.15 0.75
C GLY A 274 -18.16 12.95 1.52
N TRP A 275 -18.72 11.73 1.50
CA TRP A 275 -19.95 11.44 2.20
C TRP A 275 -19.68 11.19 3.69
N ASP A 276 -20.23 12.06 4.54
CA ASP A 276 -20.20 11.92 5.99
C ASP A 276 -21.62 11.77 6.56
N PRO A 277 -22.07 10.53 6.81
CA PRO A 277 -23.39 10.27 7.39
C PRO A 277 -23.58 10.87 8.79
N SER A 278 -22.50 11.21 9.50
CA SER A 278 -22.59 11.75 10.86
C SER A 278 -23.07 13.20 10.91
N GLN A 279 -23.10 13.92 9.78
CA GLN A 279 -23.58 15.30 9.69
C GLN A 279 -25.11 15.46 9.75
N GLY A 280 -25.85 14.35 9.90
CA GLY A 280 -27.31 14.38 10.05
C GLY A 280 -28.07 14.38 8.73
N ALA A 281 -29.41 14.41 8.83
CA ALA A 281 -30.29 14.21 7.68
C ALA A 281 -30.29 15.40 6.71
N ASP A 282 -30.29 16.64 7.24
CA ASP A 282 -30.22 17.86 6.41
C ASP A 282 -29.00 17.87 5.50
N ALA A 283 -27.81 17.66 6.07
CA ALA A 283 -26.54 17.69 5.33
C ALA A 283 -26.46 16.58 4.26
N ASN A 284 -27.17 15.46 4.46
CA ASN A 284 -27.15 14.29 3.60
C ASN A 284 -28.36 14.17 2.68
N LEU A 285 -29.30 15.13 2.69
CA LEU A 285 -30.55 15.05 1.94
C LEU A 285 -30.32 14.84 0.44
N GLY A 286 -29.33 15.52 -0.14
CA GLY A 286 -28.98 15.34 -1.56
C GLY A 286 -28.58 13.90 -1.89
N ASN A 287 -27.70 13.29 -1.09
CA ASN A 287 -27.27 11.90 -1.28
C ASN A 287 -28.42 10.91 -1.03
N LEU A 288 -29.30 11.23 -0.08
CA LEU A 288 -30.47 10.41 0.22
C LEU A 288 -31.44 10.37 -0.97
N VAL A 289 -31.80 11.53 -1.51
CA VAL A 289 -32.67 11.65 -2.69
C VAL A 289 -32.03 10.93 -3.88
N ALA A 290 -30.75 11.21 -4.16
CA ALA A 290 -30.01 10.56 -5.24
C ALA A 290 -30.01 9.03 -5.14
N SER A 291 -29.92 8.48 -3.93
CA SER A 291 -29.95 7.03 -3.70
C SER A 291 -31.31 6.41 -4.08
N TYR A 292 -32.41 7.07 -3.71
CA TYR A 292 -33.76 6.58 -4.02
C TYR A 292 -34.15 6.80 -5.48
N ASP A 293 -33.72 7.91 -6.09
CA ASP A 293 -33.87 8.15 -7.52
C ASP A 293 -33.16 7.05 -8.32
N TYR A 294 -31.92 6.71 -7.92
CA TYR A 294 -31.18 5.61 -8.53
C TYR A 294 -31.90 4.25 -8.41
N TYR A 295 -32.53 3.94 -7.27
CA TYR A 295 -33.35 2.72 -7.17
C TYR A 295 -34.55 2.73 -8.12
N GLY A 296 -35.18 3.89 -8.31
CA GLY A 296 -36.25 4.07 -9.30
C GLY A 296 -35.75 3.82 -10.71
N GLU A 297 -34.63 4.42 -11.11
CA GLU A 297 -33.99 4.20 -12.40
C GLU A 297 -33.59 2.73 -12.61
N LEU A 298 -33.07 2.06 -11.58
CA LEU A 298 -32.68 0.66 -11.65
C LEU A 298 -33.88 -0.24 -12.00
N PHE A 299 -35.03 -0.01 -11.37
CA PHE A 299 -36.27 -0.71 -11.66
C PHE A 299 -36.82 -0.38 -13.05
N LEU A 300 -36.80 0.90 -13.45
CA LEU A 300 -37.26 1.31 -14.78
C LEU A 300 -36.41 0.70 -15.91
N ASN A 301 -35.11 0.53 -15.67
CA ASN A 301 -34.20 -0.10 -16.62
C ASN A 301 -34.29 -1.63 -16.64
N ASN A 302 -34.61 -2.26 -15.51
CA ASN A 302 -34.85 -3.69 -15.41
C ASN A 302 -35.93 -4.01 -14.36
N PRO A 303 -37.18 -4.28 -14.79
CA PRO A 303 -38.30 -4.57 -13.89
C PRO A 303 -38.14 -5.80 -12.99
N ASP A 304 -37.17 -6.69 -13.25
CA ASP A 304 -36.85 -7.81 -12.37
C ASP A 304 -36.27 -7.34 -11.02
N PHE A 305 -35.77 -6.10 -10.93
CA PHE A 305 -35.34 -5.48 -9.68
C PHE A 305 -36.51 -4.91 -8.87
N GLN A 306 -37.53 -5.74 -8.59
CA GLN A 306 -38.72 -5.34 -7.84
C GLN A 306 -38.37 -4.75 -6.45
N TRP A 307 -37.30 -5.25 -5.81
CA TRP A 307 -36.81 -4.70 -4.55
C TRP A 307 -36.40 -3.23 -4.67
N ALA A 308 -35.84 -2.81 -5.80
CA ALA A 308 -35.43 -1.43 -6.04
C ALA A 308 -36.65 -0.53 -6.26
N GLY A 309 -37.66 -1.02 -6.98
CA GLY A 309 -38.94 -0.31 -7.13
C GLY A 309 -39.66 -0.12 -5.78
N MET A 310 -39.65 -1.13 -4.91
CA MET A 310 -40.19 -0.99 -3.54
C MET A 310 -39.36 0.00 -2.70
N ALA A 311 -38.02 -0.03 -2.84
CA ALA A 311 -37.13 0.87 -2.13
C ALA A 311 -37.35 2.33 -2.54
N SER A 312 -37.52 2.63 -3.83
CA SER A 312 -37.77 4.00 -4.30
C SER A 312 -39.11 4.55 -3.80
N MET A 313 -40.14 3.71 -3.68
CA MET A 313 -41.45 4.12 -3.16
C MET A 313 -41.44 4.45 -1.67
N ILE A 314 -40.66 3.73 -0.86
CA ILE A 314 -40.64 3.93 0.61
C ILE A 314 -39.64 5.02 1.05
N GLY A 315 -38.74 5.43 0.16
CA GLY A 315 -37.69 6.40 0.47
C GLY A 315 -38.16 7.72 1.09
N PRO A 316 -39.22 8.37 0.57
CA PRO A 316 -39.76 9.58 1.17
C PRO A 316 -40.20 9.40 2.64
N THR A 317 -40.74 8.23 3.00
CA THR A 317 -41.16 7.93 4.37
C THR A 317 -39.97 7.74 5.31
N PHE A 318 -38.89 7.08 4.85
CA PHE A 318 -37.65 6.99 5.61
C PHE A 318 -36.97 8.35 5.80
N ALA A 319 -36.96 9.18 4.75
CA ALA A 319 -36.44 10.55 4.84
C ALA A 319 -37.20 11.36 5.91
N GLY A 320 -38.53 11.33 5.88
CA GLY A 320 -39.38 11.97 6.89
C GLY A 320 -39.05 11.53 8.31
N GLY A 321 -38.92 10.22 8.55
CA GLY A 321 -38.56 9.71 9.88
C GLY A 321 -37.18 10.14 10.36
N MET A 322 -36.20 10.31 9.47
CA MET A 322 -34.89 10.85 9.85
C MET A 322 -34.95 12.33 10.25
N PHE A 323 -35.75 13.14 9.55
CA PHE A 323 -35.99 14.53 9.94
C PHE A 323 -36.71 14.64 11.29
N ASP A 324 -37.69 13.77 11.55
CA ASP A 324 -38.38 13.72 12.84
C ASP A 324 -37.41 13.41 14.00
N LEU A 325 -36.51 12.44 13.82
CA LEU A 325 -35.50 12.10 14.81
C LEU A 325 -34.52 13.26 15.06
N GLN A 326 -34.12 13.97 13.99
CA GLN A 326 -33.25 15.13 14.11
C GLN A 326 -33.94 16.28 14.85
N LEU A 327 -35.22 16.54 14.58
CA LEU A 327 -36.02 17.52 15.29
C LEU A 327 -36.13 17.18 16.79
N LEU A 328 -36.40 15.92 17.13
CA LEU A 328 -36.46 15.48 18.53
C LEU A 328 -35.14 15.68 19.26
N ARG A 329 -34.01 15.42 18.60
CA ARG A 329 -32.68 15.67 19.17
C ARG A 329 -32.47 17.17 19.44
N GLN A 330 -32.78 18.03 18.47
CA GLN A 330 -32.66 19.48 18.63
C GLN A 330 -33.53 20.01 19.79
N LEU A 331 -34.76 19.50 19.92
CA LEU A 331 -35.65 19.84 21.04
C LEU A 331 -35.08 19.39 22.40
N GLY A 332 -34.47 18.20 22.45
CA GLY A 332 -33.80 17.69 23.65
C GLY A 332 -32.61 18.55 24.07
N ASP A 333 -31.78 18.97 23.11
CA ASP A 333 -30.63 19.82 23.37
C ASP A 333 -31.08 21.19 23.94
N ILE A 334 -32.13 21.79 23.38
CA ILE A 334 -32.72 23.06 23.87
C ILE A 334 -33.28 22.91 25.29
N ALA A 335 -33.90 21.77 25.62
CA ALA A 335 -34.46 21.54 26.96
C ALA A 335 -33.39 21.26 28.04
N SER A 336 -32.14 21.01 27.63
CA SER A 336 -31.00 20.68 28.51
C SER A 336 -30.08 21.86 28.82
N THR A 337 -30.26 23.00 28.14
CA THR A 337 -29.62 24.31 28.40
C THR A 337 -30.48 25.19 29.29
#